data_AF-M1CU87-F1
#
_entry.id   AF-M1CU87-F1
#
_cell.length_a   1.000
_cell.length_b   1.000
_cell.length_c   1.000
_cell.angle_alpha   90.00
_cell.angle_beta   90.00
_cell.angle_gamma   90.00
#
_symmetry.space_group_name_H-M   'P 1'
#
loop_
_entity.id
_entity.type
_entity.pdbx_description
1 polymer ?
#
loop_
_entity_poly.entity_id
_entity_poly.type
_entity_poly.pdbx_seq_one_letter_code
_entity_poly.pdbx_strand_id
1 'polypeptide(L)'
;MDRETTTRDKILSNTIKQKRKEKAGKLEVPLPKVRPVAEDEMFRVIRSGKRKTKQWKRMVTKATFVGAGFTRKPPKYERFIRPSGIRFTKAHVTHPELKCTFNLEIIGLKKNPNGPMYVSRCYNQGNHH
;
A
#
# COMPACT_ATOMS: atom_id res chain seq x y z
N MET A 1 13.11 -48.84 25.85
CA MET A 1 13.51 -47.61 26.56
C MET A 1 13.72 -46.43 25.60
N ASP A 2 14.14 -46.63 24.35
CA ASP A 2 14.53 -45.52 23.42
C ASP A 2 13.38 -44.81 22.67
N ARG A 3 12.15 -45.30 22.79
CA ARG A 3 10.99 -44.69 22.11
C ARG A 3 10.46 -43.45 22.83
N GLU A 4 10.64 -43.35 24.15
CA GLU A 4 10.13 -42.23 24.95
C GLU A 4 11.03 -40.98 24.93
N THR A 5 12.34 -41.14 24.79
CA THR A 5 13.29 -40.03 24.61
C THR A 5 13.04 -39.34 23.27
N THR A 6 12.89 -40.13 22.20
CA THR A 6 12.60 -39.62 20.85
C THR A 6 11.27 -38.88 20.74
N THR A 7 10.26 -39.22 21.55
CA THR A 7 8.98 -38.49 21.59
C THR A 7 9.08 -37.17 22.34
N ARG A 8 9.82 -37.12 23.46
CA ARG A 8 10.07 -35.88 24.23
C ARG A 8 10.81 -34.83 23.38
N ASP A 9 11.82 -35.24 22.61
CA ASP A 9 12.59 -34.34 21.74
C ASP A 9 11.75 -33.73 20.61
N LYS A 10 10.84 -34.52 20.02
CA LYS A 10 9.91 -34.04 18.99
C LYS A 10 8.92 -33.03 19.56
N ILE A 11 8.41 -33.26 20.76
CA ILE A 11 7.50 -32.33 21.46
C ILE A 11 8.24 -31.01 21.74
N LEU A 12 9.45 -31.07 22.30
CA LEU A 12 10.25 -29.90 22.62
C LEU A 12 10.57 -29.06 21.37
N SER A 13 10.96 -29.72 20.27
CA SER A 13 11.25 -29.05 18.99
C SER A 13 10.00 -28.38 18.40
N ASN A 14 8.83 -29.01 18.49
CA ASN A 14 7.56 -28.43 18.06
C ASN A 14 7.16 -27.23 18.91
N THR A 15 7.32 -27.29 20.24
CA THR A 15 7.06 -26.16 21.15
C THR A 15 7.97 -24.96 20.84
N ILE A 16 9.25 -25.18 20.54
CA ILE A 16 10.18 -24.11 20.15
C ILE A 16 9.75 -23.48 18.82
N LYS A 17 9.35 -24.28 17.83
CA LYS A 17 8.81 -23.78 16.55
C LYS A 17 7.54 -22.97 16.76
N GLN A 18 6.66 -23.42 17.65
CA GLN A 18 5.41 -22.73 18.00
C GLN A 18 5.71 -21.38 18.68
N LYS A 19 6.61 -21.33 19.68
CA LYS A 19 7.04 -20.08 20.33
C LYS A 19 7.68 -19.09 19.36
N ARG A 20 8.48 -19.57 18.38
CA ARG A 20 9.06 -18.72 17.33
C ARG A 20 7.97 -18.16 16.41
N LYS A 21 6.96 -18.96 16.07
CA LYS A 21 5.81 -18.53 15.26
C LYS A 21 4.93 -17.51 16.01
N GLU A 22 4.69 -17.71 17.30
CA GLU A 22 3.95 -16.77 18.15
C GLU A 22 4.67 -15.43 18.32
N LYS A 23 6.01 -15.44 18.50
CA LYS A 23 6.81 -14.22 18.58
C LYS A 23 6.82 -13.44 17.26
N ALA A 24 6.82 -14.14 16.13
CA ALA A 24 6.71 -13.52 14.82
C ALA A 24 5.32 -12.90 14.59
N GLY A 25 4.24 -13.52 15.11
CA GLY A 25 2.89 -12.99 15.03
C GLY A 25 2.68 -11.67 15.79
N LYS A 26 3.47 -11.37 16.82
CA LYS A 26 3.38 -10.10 17.57
C LYS A 26 3.79 -8.88 16.75
N LEU A 27 4.63 -9.06 15.73
CA LEU A 27 5.05 -7.99 14.81
C LEU A 27 4.29 -8.03 13.49
N GLU A 28 3.32 -8.93 13.37
CA GLU A 28 2.51 -9.06 12.19
C GLU A 28 1.47 -7.94 12.16
N VAL A 29 1.38 -7.27 11.02
CA VAL A 29 0.35 -6.26 10.82
C VAL A 29 -1.03 -6.93 10.79
N PRO A 30 -2.10 -6.27 11.27
CA PRO A 30 -3.44 -6.85 11.28
C PRO A 30 -3.97 -7.33 9.91
N LEU A 31 -3.39 -6.81 8.81
CA LEU A 31 -3.70 -7.21 7.44
C LEU A 31 -2.42 -7.61 6.69
N PRO A 32 -1.96 -8.87 6.83
CA PRO A 32 -0.69 -9.33 6.25
C PRO A 32 -0.78 -9.59 4.74
N LYS A 33 -1.92 -10.13 4.27
CA LYS A 33 -2.16 -10.41 2.86
C LYS A 33 -3.43 -9.71 2.41
N VAL A 34 -3.29 -8.86 1.41
CA VAL A 34 -4.39 -8.14 0.78
C VAL A 34 -4.61 -8.70 -0.62
N ARG A 35 -5.86 -8.66 -1.11
CA ARG A 35 -6.18 -9.05 -2.48
C ARG A 35 -5.33 -8.22 -3.45
N PRO A 36 -4.60 -8.86 -4.39
CA PRO A 36 -3.87 -8.11 -5.40
C PRO A 36 -4.88 -7.32 -6.26
N VAL A 37 -4.55 -6.07 -6.53
CA VAL A 37 -5.32 -5.21 -7.43
C VAL A 37 -4.66 -5.24 -8.80
N ALA A 38 -5.44 -5.55 -9.82
CA ALA A 38 -4.96 -5.57 -11.20
C ALA A 38 -4.70 -4.14 -11.70
N GLU A 39 -3.74 -3.99 -12.63
CA GLU A 39 -3.32 -2.66 -13.09
C GLU A 39 -4.42 -1.91 -13.85
N ASP A 40 -5.27 -2.63 -14.57
CA ASP A 40 -6.44 -2.11 -15.30
C ASP A 40 -7.52 -1.57 -14.37
N GLU A 41 -7.72 -2.17 -13.19
CA GLU A 41 -8.67 -1.70 -12.18
C GLU A 41 -8.24 -0.34 -11.60
N MET A 42 -6.94 -0.12 -11.48
CA MET A 42 -6.38 1.07 -10.85
C MET A 42 -6.02 2.17 -11.86
N PHE A 43 -5.70 1.83 -13.11
CA PHE A 43 -5.36 2.78 -14.16
C PHE A 43 -6.34 2.75 -15.33
N ARG A 44 -7.21 3.76 -15.40
CA ARG A 44 -8.06 3.98 -16.56
C ARG A 44 -7.28 4.65 -17.70
N VAL A 45 -7.37 4.11 -18.91
CA VAL A 45 -6.75 4.70 -20.11
C VAL A 45 -7.48 5.98 -20.51
N ILE A 46 -6.74 7.08 -20.71
CA ILE A 46 -7.27 8.32 -21.30
C ILE A 46 -6.78 8.45 -22.74
N ARG A 47 -7.73 8.61 -23.66
CA ARG A 47 -7.48 8.90 -25.08
C ARG A 47 -7.36 10.41 -25.31
N SER A 48 -6.39 10.83 -26.11
CA SER A 48 -6.10 12.25 -26.40
C SER A 48 -5.99 12.54 -27.91
N GLY A 49 -6.14 13.83 -28.26
CA GLY A 49 -6.15 14.33 -29.64
C GLY A 49 -7.55 14.33 -30.28
N LYS A 50 -7.72 15.08 -31.39
CA LYS A 50 -9.01 15.24 -32.10
C LYS A 50 -9.64 13.89 -32.47
N ARG A 51 -8.83 12.95 -32.98
CA ARG A 51 -9.26 11.59 -33.36
C ARG A 51 -9.13 10.56 -32.22
N LYS A 52 -8.75 10.96 -31.01
CA LYS A 52 -8.64 10.09 -29.81
C LYS A 52 -7.76 8.83 -29.97
N THR A 53 -6.77 8.84 -30.86
CA THR A 53 -5.90 7.69 -31.14
C THR A 53 -4.81 7.51 -30.09
N LYS A 54 -4.37 8.58 -29.42
CA LYS A 54 -3.24 8.55 -28.49
C LYS A 54 -3.67 8.09 -27.09
N GLN A 55 -3.13 6.96 -26.62
CA GLN A 55 -3.52 6.27 -25.37
C GLN A 55 -2.39 6.19 -24.33
N TRP A 56 -1.50 7.17 -24.27
CA TRP A 56 -0.34 7.12 -23.37
C TRP A 56 -0.67 7.55 -21.93
N LYS A 57 -1.75 8.32 -21.74
CA LYS A 57 -2.19 8.81 -20.43
C LYS A 57 -2.96 7.74 -19.65
N ARG A 58 -2.80 7.76 -18.32
CA ARG A 58 -3.45 6.88 -17.35
C ARG A 58 -4.04 7.71 -16.23
N MET A 59 -5.32 7.54 -15.93
CA MET A 59 -5.98 8.14 -14.78
C MET A 59 -5.99 7.14 -13.63
N VAL A 60 -5.58 7.58 -12.45
CA VAL A 60 -5.75 6.80 -11.22
C VAL A 60 -7.21 6.82 -10.80
N THR A 61 -7.78 5.66 -10.54
CA THR A 61 -9.20 5.50 -10.17
C THR A 61 -9.41 5.32 -8.66
N LYS A 62 -8.37 4.86 -7.95
CA LYS A 62 -8.41 4.59 -6.51
C LYS A 62 -8.00 5.81 -5.69
N ALA A 63 -8.38 5.83 -4.41
CA ALA A 63 -7.99 6.87 -3.47
C ALA A 63 -6.46 7.10 -3.48
N THR A 64 -6.05 8.36 -3.52
CA THR A 64 -4.64 8.76 -3.60
C THR A 64 -4.29 9.73 -2.50
N PHE A 65 -3.05 9.64 -2.02
CA PHE A 65 -2.44 10.68 -1.21
C PHE A 65 -1.43 11.44 -2.07
N VAL A 66 -1.39 12.74 -1.87
CA VAL A 66 -0.50 13.67 -2.56
C VAL A 66 -0.02 14.66 -1.50
N GLY A 67 1.30 14.86 -1.38
CA GLY A 67 1.87 15.76 -0.37
C GLY A 67 1.45 17.22 -0.55
N ALA A 68 1.55 18.01 0.53
CA ALA A 68 1.09 19.40 0.56
C ALA A 68 1.73 20.31 -0.51
N GLY A 69 2.99 20.04 -0.89
CA GLY A 69 3.72 20.79 -1.92
C GLY A 69 3.48 20.34 -3.37
N PHE A 70 2.39 19.61 -3.66
CA PHE A 70 2.18 19.07 -5.01
C PHE A 70 1.70 20.12 -6.01
N THR A 71 2.55 20.41 -6.99
CA THR A 71 2.19 21.15 -8.19
C THR A 71 1.95 20.18 -9.35
N ARG A 72 0.88 20.41 -10.12
CA ARG A 72 0.60 19.60 -11.32
C ARG A 72 1.64 19.89 -12.39
N LYS A 73 2.15 18.84 -13.02
CA LYS A 73 2.98 18.97 -14.22
C LYS A 73 2.16 19.50 -15.39
N PRO A 74 2.78 20.19 -16.37
CA PRO A 74 2.09 20.59 -17.58
C PRO A 74 1.42 19.38 -18.27
N PRO A 75 0.21 19.52 -18.83
CA PRO A 75 -0.57 18.39 -19.37
C PRO A 75 0.14 17.58 -20.45
N LYS A 76 1.14 18.15 -21.13
CA LYS A 76 1.96 17.47 -22.14
C LYS A 76 2.89 16.41 -21.54
N TYR A 77 3.34 16.59 -20.30
CA TYR A 77 4.29 15.70 -19.61
C TYR A 77 3.62 14.86 -18.50
N GLU A 78 2.37 15.15 -18.14
CA GLU A 78 1.60 14.37 -17.16
C GLU A 78 1.06 13.07 -17.80
N ARG A 79 1.75 11.95 -17.54
CA ARG A 79 1.30 10.60 -17.95
C ARG A 79 0.27 10.01 -16.99
N PHE A 80 0.53 10.11 -15.69
CA PHE A 80 -0.34 9.59 -14.63
C PHE A 80 -1.11 10.75 -13.99
N ILE A 81 -2.42 10.79 -14.22
CA ILE A 81 -3.32 11.82 -13.73
C ILE A 81 -3.96 11.33 -12.44
N ARG A 82 -3.81 12.13 -11.37
CA ARG A 82 -4.46 11.91 -10.07
C ARG A 82 -5.58 12.94 -9.92
N PRO A 83 -6.86 12.62 -10.14
CA PRO A 83 -7.96 13.58 -10.00
C PRO A 83 -8.01 14.17 -8.59
N SER A 84 -8.39 15.45 -8.43
CA SER A 84 -8.48 16.10 -7.11
C SER A 84 -9.53 15.46 -6.20
N GLY A 85 -10.67 15.05 -6.76
CA GLY A 85 -11.79 14.48 -6.00
C GLY A 85 -11.49 13.13 -5.31
N ILE A 86 -10.37 12.49 -5.62
CA ILE A 86 -9.93 11.25 -4.97
C ILE A 86 -8.62 11.43 -4.21
N ARG A 87 -8.19 12.68 -3.98
CA ARG A 87 -7.02 13.01 -3.15
C ARG A 87 -7.47 13.24 -1.72
N PHE A 88 -6.97 12.43 -0.81
CA PHE A 88 -7.23 12.57 0.62
C PHE A 88 -5.96 12.99 1.33
N THR A 89 -6.08 13.95 2.25
CA THR A 89 -4.98 14.44 3.10
C THR A 89 -5.12 13.98 4.56
N LYS A 90 -6.30 13.48 4.94
CA LYS A 90 -6.60 12.99 6.29
C LYS A 90 -7.09 11.56 6.24
N ALA A 91 -6.88 10.84 7.34
CA ALA A 91 -7.35 9.47 7.52
C ALA A 91 -8.01 9.31 8.90
N HIS A 92 -9.08 8.53 8.93
CA HIS A 92 -9.67 8.07 10.17
C HIS A 92 -8.86 6.87 10.69
N VAL A 93 -8.23 7.04 11.84
CA VAL A 93 -7.41 6.02 12.49
C VAL A 93 -8.06 5.62 13.81
N THR A 94 -8.26 4.32 14.00
CA THR A 94 -8.81 3.75 15.23
C THR A 94 -7.69 3.21 16.10
N HIS A 95 -7.62 3.66 17.37
CA HIS A 95 -6.71 3.05 18.34
C HIS A 95 -7.32 1.75 18.88
N PRO A 96 -6.67 0.58 18.72
CA PRO A 96 -7.29 -0.71 19.03
C PRO A 96 -7.63 -0.87 20.52
N GLU A 97 -6.83 -0.30 21.43
CA GLU A 97 -7.03 -0.46 22.88
C GLU A 97 -8.04 0.55 23.45
N LEU A 98 -8.01 1.79 22.95
CA LEU A 98 -8.85 2.88 23.46
C LEU A 98 -10.23 2.90 22.78
N LYS A 99 -10.38 2.20 21.65
CA LYS A 99 -11.60 2.16 20.82
C LYS A 99 -12.10 3.56 20.40
N CYS A 100 -11.21 4.54 20.38
CA CYS A 100 -11.47 5.89 19.89
C CYS A 100 -10.98 6.04 18.45
N THR A 101 -11.67 6.89 17.68
CA THR A 101 -11.33 7.22 16.30
C THR A 101 -10.82 8.65 16.23
N PHE A 102 -9.75 8.87 15.48
CA PHE A 102 -9.13 10.18 15.29
C PHE A 102 -9.04 10.49 13.80
N ASN A 103 -9.30 11.74 13.43
CA ASN A 103 -9.13 12.23 12.06
C ASN A 103 -7.78 12.95 11.96
N LEU A 104 -6.75 12.20 11.57
CA LEU A 104 -5.35 12.67 11.57
C LEU A 104 -4.87 12.97 10.15
N GLU A 105 -3.89 13.86 10.04
CA GLU A 105 -3.26 14.19 8.77
C GLU A 105 -2.26 13.12 8.32
N ILE A 106 -2.27 12.83 7.02
CA ILE A 106 -1.37 11.87 6.40
C ILE A 106 -0.04 12.58 6.10
N ILE A 107 1.03 12.10 6.71
CA ILE A 107 2.38 12.64 6.51
C ILE A 107 3.04 12.06 5.25
N GLY A 108 2.88 10.75 5.03
CA GLY A 108 3.56 10.04 3.95
C GLY A 108 3.05 8.62 3.75
N LEU A 109 3.35 8.05 2.57
CA LEU A 109 3.08 6.66 2.25
C LEU A 109 4.41 5.88 2.26
N LYS A 110 4.51 4.82 3.06
CA LYS A 110 5.75 4.03 3.20
C LYS A 110 5.73 2.71 2.44
N LYS A 111 4.60 1.98 2.48
CA LYS A 111 4.45 0.68 1.83
C LYS A 111 3.06 0.56 1.21
N ASN A 112 2.98 -0.10 0.06
CA ASN A 112 1.73 -0.52 -0.57
C ASN A 112 1.88 -2.00 -0.95
N PRO A 113 0.95 -2.88 -0.54
CA PRO A 113 1.03 -4.32 -0.80
C PRO A 113 1.05 -4.69 -2.29
N ASN A 114 0.50 -3.83 -3.17
CA ASN A 114 0.50 -4.07 -4.62
C ASN A 114 1.85 -3.69 -5.29
N GLY A 115 2.81 -3.14 -4.55
CA GLY A 115 4.17 -2.90 -5.02
C GLY A 115 4.68 -1.47 -4.79
N PRO A 116 6.01 -1.26 -4.92
CA PRO A 116 6.67 0.01 -4.61
C PRO A 116 6.29 1.14 -5.60
N MET A 117 5.82 0.78 -6.79
CA MET A 117 5.38 1.73 -7.82
C MET A 117 4.24 2.64 -7.33
N TYR A 118 3.36 2.13 -6.47
CA TYR A 118 2.24 2.87 -5.89
C TYR A 118 2.62 3.75 -4.71
N VAL A 119 3.85 3.60 -4.23
CA VAL A 119 4.43 4.42 -3.16
C VAL A 119 5.17 5.61 -3.77
N SER A 120 6.17 5.36 -4.63
CA SER A 120 7.08 6.41 -5.11
C SER A 120 6.52 7.25 -6.26
N ARG A 121 5.90 6.65 -7.29
CA ARG A 121 5.40 7.42 -8.46
C ARG A 121 4.11 8.18 -8.16
N CYS A 122 3.44 7.83 -7.07
CA CYS A 122 2.31 8.58 -6.52
C CYS A 122 2.75 9.79 -5.67
N TYR A 123 3.93 9.72 -5.03
CA TYR A 123 4.44 10.76 -4.11
C TYR A 123 5.51 11.68 -4.74
N ASN A 124 6.52 11.12 -5.40
CA ASN A 124 7.69 11.85 -5.90
C ASN A 124 7.73 11.90 -7.43
N GLN A 125 6.96 12.82 -7.99
CA GLN A 125 7.24 13.33 -9.33
C GLN A 125 7.71 14.80 -9.30
N GLY A 126 8.06 15.30 -8.12
CA GLY A 126 8.35 16.72 -7.88
C GLY A 126 9.77 17.04 -7.41
N ASN A 127 10.77 16.16 -7.56
CA ASN A 127 12.17 16.52 -7.34
C ASN A 127 13.09 15.72 -8.27
N HIS A 128 13.29 16.27 -9.46
CA HIS A 128 14.52 16.11 -10.22
C HIS A 128 14.95 17.54 -10.58
N HIS A 129 15.75 18.13 -9.69
CA HIS A 129 16.89 18.93 -10.09
C HIS A 129 18.10 18.03 -9.92
#